data_AF-A0A820EUY6-F1
#
_entry.id   AF-A0A820EUY6-F1
#
_cell.length_a   1.000
_cell.length_b   1.000
_cell.length_c   1.000
_cell.angle_alpha   90.00
_cell.angle_beta   90.00
_cell.angle_gamma   90.00
#
_symmetry.space_group_name_H-M   'P 1'
#
loop_
_entity.id
_entity.type
_entity.pdbx_description
1 polymer ?
#
loop_
_entity_poly.entity_id
_entity_poly.type
_entity_poly.pdbx_seq_one_letter_code
_entity_poly.pdbx_strand_id
1 'polypeptide(L)'
;LCSTGNQTNTNTANSQDSTDSFHNDVHAKVILLVVVGLIQLVVCYFQYIFFELASTRLTNRIRIDLFKATLARNVSYFDTTKISINNLFDNLAIVQSGIGWTSSAVLSGAIFVVAGLVLAFITDWTLTLIVIASEPLSVGAAFMLSKLTAQTTISEMKSYGHAGQVAEEVLTTFRTVTAFNAQNSEQTRYASKLKNNTKYALRKGFMYGCYVGILSIFTYWTTALGFLAGIWLQTTGLHPTLDISQIVVVVTLVTEGIQFLGYLAP
;
A
#
# COMPACT_ATOMS: atom_id res chain seq x y z
N LEU A 1 -40.49 14.51 -63.16
CA LEU A 1 -39.73 15.65 -62.62
C LEU A 1 -39.82 15.61 -61.10
N CYS A 2 -38.68 15.27 -60.47
CA CYS A 2 -38.24 15.56 -59.10
C CYS A 2 -39.25 15.52 -57.94
N SER A 3 -39.30 14.42 -57.17
CA SER A 3 -39.64 14.52 -55.73
C SER A 3 -39.12 13.38 -54.82
N THR A 4 -38.24 12.48 -55.27
CA THR A 4 -37.74 11.35 -54.45
C THR A 4 -36.29 11.49 -53.95
N GLY A 5 -35.62 12.62 -54.18
CA GLY A 5 -34.19 12.82 -53.85
C GLY A 5 -33.86 13.45 -52.49
N ASN A 6 -34.84 13.82 -51.66
CA ASN A 6 -34.58 14.65 -50.47
C ASN A 6 -34.60 13.90 -49.12
N GLN A 7 -35.09 12.65 -49.07
CA GLN A 7 -35.11 11.84 -47.84
C GLN A 7 -33.85 10.98 -47.64
N THR A 8 -33.14 10.62 -48.71
CA THR A 8 -31.86 9.88 -48.60
C THR A 8 -30.71 10.79 -48.16
N ASN A 9 -30.67 12.05 -48.59
CA ASN A 9 -29.62 13.01 -48.23
C ASN A 9 -29.75 13.56 -46.81
N THR A 10 -30.95 13.57 -46.23
CA THR A 10 -31.18 14.06 -44.86
C THR A 10 -30.80 13.01 -43.81
N ASN A 11 -30.99 11.72 -44.11
CA ASN A 11 -30.59 10.63 -43.22
C ASN A 11 -29.07 10.39 -43.23
N THR A 12 -28.38 10.58 -44.36
CA THR A 12 -26.91 10.51 -44.43
C THR A 12 -26.25 11.73 -43.80
N ALA A 13 -26.80 12.93 -43.97
CA ALA A 13 -26.31 14.13 -43.29
C ALA A 13 -26.45 14.08 -41.77
N ASN A 14 -27.60 13.63 -41.23
CA ASN A 14 -27.78 13.46 -39.78
C ASN A 14 -26.87 12.36 -39.19
N SER A 15 -26.60 11.30 -39.94
CA SER A 15 -25.70 10.22 -39.51
C SER A 15 -24.25 10.68 -39.48
N GLN A 16 -23.85 11.53 -40.43
CA GLN A 16 -22.50 12.08 -40.52
C GLN A 16 -22.24 13.13 -39.42
N ASP A 17 -23.20 14.03 -39.17
CA ASP A 17 -23.12 15.05 -38.11
C ASP A 17 -23.10 14.44 -36.69
N SER A 18 -23.81 13.32 -36.48
CA SER A 18 -23.76 12.53 -35.24
C SER A 18 -22.41 11.82 -35.04
N THR A 19 -21.76 11.42 -36.14
CA THR A 19 -20.45 10.75 -36.10
C THR A 19 -19.35 11.78 -35.85
N ASP A 20 -19.41 12.94 -36.49
CA ASP A 20 -18.44 14.02 -36.33
C ASP A 20 -18.52 14.65 -34.92
N SER A 21 -19.72 14.82 -34.36
CA SER A 21 -19.89 15.25 -32.96
C SER A 21 -19.34 14.24 -31.95
N PHE A 22 -19.58 12.93 -32.15
CA PHE A 22 -18.99 11.88 -31.32
C PHE A 22 -17.46 11.86 -31.40
N HIS A 23 -16.88 11.99 -32.60
CA HIS A 23 -15.43 12.06 -32.76
C HIS A 23 -14.84 13.27 -32.04
N ASN A 24 -15.47 14.44 -32.14
CA ASN A 24 -15.02 15.66 -31.44
C ASN A 24 -15.08 15.51 -29.91
N ASP A 25 -16.13 14.91 -29.36
CA ASP A 25 -16.24 14.64 -27.92
C ASP A 25 -15.18 13.64 -27.43
N VAL A 26 -14.90 12.60 -28.22
CA VAL A 26 -13.83 11.64 -27.92
C VAL A 26 -12.46 12.31 -27.96
N HIS A 27 -12.18 13.11 -29.00
CA HIS A 27 -10.93 13.85 -29.09
C HIS A 27 -10.71 14.81 -27.91
N ALA A 28 -11.77 15.52 -27.48
CA ALA A 28 -11.70 16.38 -26.31
C ALA A 28 -11.37 15.60 -25.03
N LYS A 29 -12.02 14.45 -24.79
CA LYS A 29 -11.74 13.58 -23.63
C LYS A 29 -10.33 12.99 -23.65
N VAL A 30 -9.84 12.58 -24.82
CA VAL A 30 -8.48 12.04 -25.00
C VAL A 30 -7.43 13.12 -24.68
N ILE A 31 -7.61 14.34 -25.19
CA ILE A 31 -6.70 15.46 -24.90
C ILE A 31 -6.70 15.76 -23.39
N LEU A 32 -7.87 15.76 -22.75
CA LEU A 32 -7.98 15.97 -21.30
C LEU A 32 -7.22 14.88 -20.53
N LEU A 33 -7.37 13.61 -20.89
CA LEU A 33 -6.64 12.50 -20.26
C LEU A 33 -5.12 12.64 -20.39
N VAL A 34 -4.63 13.07 -21.57
CA VAL A 34 -3.20 13.32 -21.80
C VAL A 34 -2.70 14.46 -20.91
N VAL A 35 -3.43 15.57 -20.84
CA VAL A 35 -3.07 16.73 -20.01
C VAL A 35 -3.05 16.35 -18.53
N VAL A 36 -4.08 15.64 -18.04
CA VAL A 36 -4.13 15.15 -16.65
C VAL A 36 -2.99 14.18 -16.36
N GLY A 37 -2.66 13.28 -17.29
CA GLY A 37 -1.53 12.35 -17.14
C GLY A 37 -0.18 13.07 -17.04
N LEU A 38 0.04 14.11 -17.84
CA LEU A 38 1.25 14.93 -17.76
C LEU A 38 1.35 15.68 -16.43
N ILE A 39 0.23 16.25 -15.97
CA ILE A 39 0.18 16.93 -14.66
C ILE A 39 0.48 15.93 -13.53
N GLN A 40 -0.15 14.76 -13.55
CA GLN A 40 0.05 13.72 -12.55
C GLN A 40 1.52 13.28 -12.48
N LEU A 41 2.17 13.09 -13.63
CA LEU A 41 3.59 12.73 -13.69
C LEU A 41 4.45 13.78 -12.99
N VAL A 42 4.24 15.05 -13.33
CA VAL A 42 5.00 16.17 -12.75
C VAL A 42 4.77 16.26 -11.24
N VAL A 43 3.51 16.18 -10.79
CA VAL A 43 3.15 16.25 -9.37
C VAL A 43 3.75 15.09 -8.58
N CYS A 44 3.61 13.85 -9.05
CA CYS A 44 4.18 12.68 -8.38
C CYS A 44 5.71 12.74 -8.30
N TYR A 45 6.36 13.18 -9.37
CA TYR A 45 7.81 13.32 -9.41
C TYR A 45 8.31 14.33 -8.37
N PHE A 46 7.69 15.51 -8.31
CA PHE A 46 8.04 16.52 -7.33
C PHE A 46 7.72 16.08 -5.90
N GLN A 47 6.56 15.48 -5.68
CA GLN A 47 6.19 14.93 -4.37
C GLN A 47 7.27 13.97 -3.87
N TYR A 48 7.64 12.97 -4.67
CA TYR A 48 8.64 11.98 -4.29
C TYR A 48 10.00 12.62 -3.97
N ILE A 49 10.47 13.55 -4.82
CA ILE A 49 11.75 14.22 -4.61
C ILE A 49 11.75 15.09 -3.37
N PHE A 50 10.70 15.84 -3.11
CA PHE A 50 10.64 16.71 -1.93
C PHE A 50 10.70 15.91 -0.64
N PHE A 51 9.96 14.80 -0.56
CA PHE A 51 9.98 13.92 0.60
C PHE A 51 11.32 13.21 0.77
N GLU A 52 11.91 12.70 -0.31
CA GLU A 52 13.21 12.01 -0.24
C GLU A 52 14.36 12.97 0.12
N LEU A 53 14.34 14.20 -0.42
CA LEU A 53 15.31 15.23 -0.11
C LEU A 53 15.18 15.72 1.34
N ALA A 54 13.95 15.89 1.83
CA ALA A 54 13.67 16.25 3.22
C ALA A 54 14.17 15.13 4.16
N SER A 55 13.86 13.88 3.85
CA SER A 55 14.30 12.72 4.62
C SER A 55 15.82 12.61 4.68
N THR A 56 16.51 12.75 3.54
CA THR A 56 17.97 12.70 3.46
C THR A 56 18.63 13.82 4.29
N ARG A 57 18.12 15.05 4.20
CA ARG A 57 18.64 16.19 4.97
C ARG A 57 18.45 16.01 6.47
N LEU A 58 17.26 15.56 6.88
CA LEU A 58 16.94 15.31 8.28
C LEU A 58 17.81 14.18 8.84
N THR A 59 17.91 13.09 8.11
CA THR A 59 18.74 11.93 8.48
C THR A 59 20.21 12.32 8.60
N ASN A 60 20.74 13.14 7.70
CA ASN A 60 22.13 13.60 7.80
C ASN A 60 22.39 14.47 9.04
N ARG A 61 21.45 15.36 9.40
CA ARG A 61 21.54 16.14 10.66
C ARG A 61 21.55 15.23 11.87
N ILE A 62 20.60 14.29 11.94
CA ILE A 62 20.53 13.30 13.02
C ILE A 62 21.83 12.49 13.09
N ARG A 63 22.41 12.12 11.93
CA ARG A 63 23.68 11.38 11.88
C ARG A 63 24.84 12.15 12.52
N ILE A 64 24.96 13.44 12.20
CA ILE A 64 26.01 14.30 12.74
C ILE A 64 25.82 14.51 14.24
N ASP A 65 24.59 14.80 14.67
CA ASP A 65 24.26 15.01 16.09
C ASP A 65 24.47 13.74 16.91
N LEU A 66 24.08 12.58 16.37
CA LEU A 66 24.28 11.28 17.00
C LEU A 66 25.77 10.93 17.10
N PHE A 67 26.56 11.21 16.06
CA PHE A 67 28.01 11.01 16.10
C PHE A 67 28.67 11.91 17.16
N LYS A 68 28.30 13.20 17.21
CA LYS A 68 28.79 14.15 18.21
C LYS A 68 28.40 13.74 19.63
N ALA A 69 27.16 13.32 19.84
CA ALA A 69 26.67 12.86 21.14
C ALA A 69 27.35 11.57 21.60
N THR A 70 27.64 10.64 20.68
CA THR A 70 28.40 9.41 20.98
C THR A 70 29.83 9.73 21.38
N LEU A 71 30.52 10.65 20.70
CA LEU A 71 31.89 11.05 21.05
C LEU A 71 31.97 11.80 22.40
N ALA A 72 30.93 12.54 22.76
CA ALA A 72 30.89 13.28 24.03
C ALA A 72 30.60 12.38 25.26
N ARG A 73 30.35 11.09 25.05
CA ARG A 73 29.91 10.16 26.10
C ARG A 73 31.09 9.53 26.83
N ASN A 74 30.94 9.34 28.14
CA ASN A 74 31.96 8.82 29.05
C ASN A 74 32.28 7.36 28.70
N VAL A 75 33.52 6.92 28.96
CA VAL A 75 33.96 5.53 28.67
C VAL A 75 33.08 4.46 29.35
N SER A 76 32.59 4.72 30.56
CA SER A 76 31.68 3.83 31.30
C SER A 76 30.34 3.58 30.58
N TYR A 77 29.91 4.50 29.70
CA TYR A 77 28.73 4.27 28.87
C TYR A 77 28.94 3.16 27.83
N PHE A 78 30.16 3.06 27.28
CA PHE A 78 30.51 2.02 26.31
C PHE A 78 30.68 0.64 26.97
N ASP A 79 31.07 0.58 28.24
CA ASP A 79 31.16 -0.69 28.98
C ASP A 79 29.79 -1.26 29.34
N THR A 80 28.79 -0.40 29.55
CA THR A 80 27.42 -0.81 29.92
C THR A 80 26.52 -1.04 28.71
N THR A 81 26.79 -0.37 27.59
CA THR A 81 25.94 -0.41 26.40
C THR A 81 26.48 -1.42 25.38
N LYS A 82 25.78 -2.55 25.21
CA LYS A 82 26.11 -3.57 24.20
C LYS A 82 25.69 -3.22 22.76
N ILE A 83 25.14 -2.02 22.54
CA ILE A 83 24.63 -1.61 21.23
C ILE A 83 25.82 -1.12 20.39
N SER A 84 26.09 -1.82 19.29
CA SER A 84 27.14 -1.42 18.35
C SER A 84 26.77 -0.11 17.65
N ILE A 85 27.79 0.68 17.30
CA ILE A 85 27.60 1.92 16.52
C ILE A 85 26.96 1.62 15.15
N ASN A 86 27.25 0.46 14.57
CA ASN A 86 26.62 0.03 13.31
C ASN A 86 25.11 -0.16 13.46
N ASN A 87 24.63 -0.76 14.55
CA ASN A 87 23.19 -0.91 14.79
C ASN A 87 22.50 0.46 14.89
N LEU A 88 23.17 1.50 15.41
CA LEU A 88 22.61 2.86 15.44
C LEU A 88 22.45 3.44 14.03
N PHE A 89 23.40 3.20 13.13
CA PHE A 89 23.29 3.65 11.74
C PHE A 89 22.26 2.85 10.93
N ASP A 90 22.12 1.55 11.19
CA ASP A 90 21.09 0.72 10.56
C ASP A 90 19.68 1.18 10.96
N ASN A 91 19.48 1.48 12.25
CA ASN A 91 18.23 2.07 12.73
C ASN A 91 17.94 3.42 12.08
N LEU A 92 18.98 4.22 11.79
CA LEU A 92 18.83 5.51 11.13
C LEU A 92 18.37 5.37 9.67
N ALA A 93 18.79 4.31 8.97
CA ALA A 93 18.31 4.01 7.62
C ALA A 93 16.81 3.63 7.61
N ILE A 94 16.33 2.91 8.62
CA ILE A 94 14.90 2.62 8.80
C ILE A 94 14.11 3.91 9.02
N VAL A 95 14.63 4.83 9.84
CA VAL A 95 14.04 6.14 10.08
C VAL A 95 13.99 6.98 8.80
N GLN A 96 15.06 6.98 8.01
CA GLN A 96 15.08 7.66 6.71
C GLN A 96 14.01 7.11 5.76
N SER A 97 13.90 5.80 5.67
CA SER A 97 12.89 5.12 4.85
C SER A 97 11.47 5.50 5.30
N GLY A 98 11.19 5.49 6.61
CA GLY A 98 9.89 5.88 7.16
C GLY A 98 9.53 7.35 6.92
N ILE A 99 10.50 8.26 6.98
CA ILE A 99 10.27 9.70 6.75
C ILE A 99 10.21 10.03 5.27
N GLY A 100 10.89 9.29 4.40
CA GLY A 100 10.88 9.52 2.95
C GLY A 100 9.62 8.97 2.30
N TRP A 101 9.71 7.74 1.80
CA TRP A 101 8.64 7.16 0.99
C TRP A 101 7.37 6.88 1.79
N THR A 102 7.47 6.40 3.03
CA THR A 102 6.28 6.00 3.80
C THR A 102 5.43 7.22 4.16
N SER A 103 6.04 8.33 4.57
CA SER A 103 5.31 9.55 4.89
C SER A 103 4.59 10.13 3.66
N SER A 104 5.24 10.10 2.49
CA SER A 104 4.64 10.50 1.22
C SER A 104 3.44 9.62 0.88
N ALA A 105 3.56 8.30 1.06
CA ALA A 105 2.48 7.35 0.81
C ALA A 105 1.30 7.54 1.77
N VAL A 106 1.56 7.78 3.06
CA VAL A 106 0.54 8.09 4.08
C VAL A 106 -0.22 9.36 3.71
N LEU A 107 0.49 10.41 3.31
CA LEU A 107 -0.13 11.67 2.91
C LEU A 107 -0.99 11.51 1.65
N SER A 108 -0.48 10.84 0.61
CA SER A 108 -1.26 10.55 -0.60
C SER A 108 -2.49 9.70 -0.29
N GLY A 109 -2.35 8.67 0.55
CA GLY A 109 -3.46 7.83 0.97
C GLY A 109 -4.53 8.62 1.72
N ALA A 110 -4.13 9.49 2.64
CA ALA A 110 -5.06 10.35 3.38
C ALA A 110 -5.82 11.31 2.44
N ILE A 111 -5.11 11.94 1.50
CA ILE A 111 -5.74 12.83 0.50
C ILE A 111 -6.70 12.04 -0.38
N PHE A 112 -6.30 10.85 -0.85
CA PHE A 112 -7.12 10.00 -1.70
C PHE A 112 -8.41 9.54 -1.00
N VAL A 113 -8.32 9.12 0.26
CA VAL A 113 -9.49 8.72 1.06
C VAL A 113 -10.46 9.89 1.22
N VAL A 114 -9.96 11.07 1.60
CA VAL A 114 -10.81 12.26 1.80
C VAL A 114 -11.43 12.72 0.48
N ALA A 115 -10.63 12.85 -0.58
CA ALA A 115 -11.10 13.28 -1.88
C ALA A 115 -12.08 12.26 -2.50
N GLY A 116 -11.79 10.97 -2.37
CA GLY A 116 -12.64 9.88 -2.85
C GLY A 116 -13.99 9.85 -2.15
N LEU A 117 -14.02 10.00 -0.82
CA LEU A 117 -15.28 10.10 -0.07
C LEU A 117 -16.08 11.34 -0.47
N VAL A 118 -15.45 12.50 -0.57
CA VAL A 118 -16.13 13.74 -0.97
C VAL A 118 -16.73 13.61 -2.38
N LEU A 119 -15.95 13.10 -3.34
CA LEU A 119 -16.43 12.85 -4.71
C LEU A 119 -17.59 11.86 -4.73
N ALA A 120 -17.49 10.76 -3.99
CA ALA A 120 -18.54 9.74 -3.91
C ALA A 120 -19.87 10.32 -3.38
N PHE A 121 -19.81 11.10 -2.29
CA PHE A 121 -20.98 11.77 -1.71
C PHE A 121 -21.59 12.84 -2.64
N ILE A 122 -20.79 13.52 -3.45
CA ILE A 122 -21.27 14.51 -4.43
C ILE A 122 -22.05 13.84 -5.56
N THR A 123 -21.60 12.67 -6.03
CA THR A 123 -22.26 11.94 -7.12
C THR A 123 -23.56 11.29 -6.69
N ASP A 124 -23.53 10.44 -5.64
CA ASP A 124 -24.72 9.80 -5.11
C ASP A 124 -24.48 9.38 -3.65
N TRP A 125 -25.18 10.05 -2.75
CA TRP A 125 -25.07 9.78 -1.32
C TRP A 125 -25.73 8.45 -0.91
N THR A 126 -26.78 8.00 -1.63
CA THR A 126 -27.50 6.76 -1.34
C THR A 126 -26.63 5.56 -1.68
N LEU A 127 -26.04 5.56 -2.87
CA LEU A 127 -25.13 4.49 -3.30
C LEU A 127 -23.90 4.42 -2.39
N THR A 128 -23.32 5.57 -2.08
CA THR A 128 -22.13 5.66 -1.22
C THR A 128 -22.40 5.09 0.18
N LEU A 129 -23.56 5.36 0.78
CA LEU A 129 -23.94 4.80 2.08
C LEU A 129 -24.08 3.27 2.04
N ILE A 130 -24.65 2.70 0.96
CA ILE A 130 -24.79 1.25 0.83
C ILE A 130 -23.42 0.58 0.77
N VAL A 131 -22.49 1.13 -0.01
CA VAL A 131 -21.13 0.60 -0.11
C VAL A 131 -20.42 0.71 1.24
N ILE A 132 -20.45 1.88 1.88
CA ILE A 132 -19.86 2.10 3.21
C ILE A 132 -20.46 1.16 4.26
N ALA A 133 -21.76 0.87 4.21
CA ALA A 133 -22.41 -0.04 5.17
C ALA A 133 -21.92 -1.50 5.04
N SER A 134 -21.46 -1.91 3.87
CA SER A 134 -20.93 -3.27 3.64
C SER A 134 -19.49 -3.47 4.12
N GLU A 135 -18.74 -2.38 4.28
CA GLU A 135 -17.30 -2.38 4.52
C GLU A 135 -16.85 -2.66 5.98
N PRO A 136 -17.60 -2.32 7.04
CA PRO A 136 -17.23 -2.71 8.41
C PRO A 136 -17.02 -4.21 8.59
N LEU A 137 -17.72 -5.04 7.81
CA LEU A 137 -17.54 -6.50 7.82
C LEU A 137 -16.17 -6.90 7.26
N SER A 138 -15.73 -6.26 6.16
CA SER A 138 -14.42 -6.51 5.54
C SER A 138 -13.30 -6.06 6.48
N VAL A 139 -13.43 -4.87 7.07
CA VAL A 139 -12.47 -4.28 8.02
C VAL A 139 -12.36 -5.12 9.29
N GLY A 140 -13.48 -5.62 9.82
CA GLY A 140 -13.49 -6.51 10.98
C GLY A 140 -12.72 -7.81 10.73
N ALA A 141 -12.95 -8.47 9.59
CA ALA A 141 -12.22 -9.68 9.21
C ALA A 141 -10.73 -9.40 8.99
N ALA A 142 -10.40 -8.29 8.30
CA ALA A 142 -9.04 -7.82 8.07
C ALA A 142 -8.29 -7.60 9.39
N PHE A 143 -8.92 -6.94 10.36
CA PHE A 143 -8.32 -6.61 11.66
C PHE A 143 -8.01 -7.85 12.50
N MET A 144 -8.91 -8.84 12.52
CA MET A 144 -8.66 -10.10 13.25
C MET A 144 -7.46 -10.84 12.66
N LEU A 145 -7.34 -10.85 11.34
CA LEU A 145 -6.33 -11.60 10.61
C LEU A 145 -4.97 -10.89 10.59
N SER A 146 -4.95 -9.55 10.55
CA SER A 146 -3.74 -8.75 10.73
C SER A 146 -3.17 -8.94 12.13
N LYS A 147 -4.02 -8.92 13.18
CA LYS A 147 -3.60 -9.18 14.56
C LYS A 147 -2.97 -10.57 14.72
N LEU A 148 -3.57 -11.59 14.11
CA LEU A 148 -3.02 -12.95 14.14
C LEU A 148 -1.65 -13.01 13.43
N THR A 149 -1.53 -12.36 12.28
CA THR A 149 -0.30 -12.29 11.49
C THR A 149 0.82 -11.54 12.23
N ALA A 150 0.49 -10.43 12.89
CA ALA A 150 1.43 -9.66 13.71
C ALA A 150 1.97 -10.51 14.87
N GLN A 151 1.11 -11.23 15.59
CA GLN A 151 1.54 -12.13 16.67
C GLN A 151 2.51 -13.22 16.20
N THR A 152 2.25 -13.81 15.03
CA THR A 152 3.18 -14.79 14.45
C THR A 152 4.49 -14.19 13.97
N THR A 153 4.46 -12.96 13.48
CA THR A 153 5.67 -12.24 13.05
C THR A 153 6.58 -11.96 14.24
N ILE A 154 6.03 -11.53 15.38
CA ILE A 154 6.79 -11.33 16.62
C ILE A 154 7.42 -12.64 17.09
N SER A 155 6.67 -13.75 17.02
CA SER A 155 7.15 -15.06 17.43
C SER A 155 8.29 -15.57 16.53
N GLU A 156 8.19 -15.35 15.22
CA GLU A 156 9.24 -15.66 14.26
C GLU A 156 10.50 -14.83 14.51
N MET A 157 10.36 -13.51 14.67
CA MET A 157 11.49 -12.61 14.96
C MET A 157 12.23 -13.04 16.23
N LYS A 158 11.49 -13.47 17.27
CA LYS A 158 12.10 -14.00 18.50
C LYS A 158 12.88 -15.30 18.26
N SER A 159 12.34 -16.23 17.47
CA SER A 159 13.06 -17.46 17.11
C SER A 159 14.27 -17.18 16.23
N TYR A 160 14.20 -16.19 15.35
CA TYR A 160 15.31 -15.77 14.49
C TYR A 160 16.42 -15.11 15.32
N GLY A 161 16.06 -14.26 16.27
CA GLY A 161 16.99 -13.65 17.22
C GLY A 161 17.81 -14.67 18.01
N HIS A 162 17.21 -15.79 18.42
CA HIS A 162 17.93 -16.88 19.09
C HIS A 162 18.95 -17.60 18.19
N ALA A 163 18.65 -17.78 16.89
CA ALA A 163 19.62 -18.34 15.95
C ALA A 163 20.75 -17.34 15.66
N GLY A 164 20.42 -16.05 15.53
CA GLY A 164 21.39 -14.96 15.38
C GLY A 164 22.35 -14.87 16.57
N GLN A 165 21.85 -15.01 17.80
CA GLN A 165 22.67 -15.02 19.01
C GLN A 165 23.69 -16.17 19.03
N VAL A 166 23.32 -17.37 18.57
CA VAL A 166 24.24 -18.51 18.45
C VAL A 166 25.34 -18.22 17.43
N ALA A 167 24.99 -17.63 16.28
CA ALA A 167 25.97 -17.26 15.26
C ALA A 167 26.92 -16.16 15.77
N GLU A 168 26.39 -15.15 16.45
CA GLU A 168 27.16 -14.05 17.04
C GLU A 168 28.17 -14.57 18.08
N GLU A 169 27.77 -15.51 18.94
CA GLU A 169 28.64 -16.15 19.92
C GLU A 169 29.83 -16.85 19.24
N VAL A 170 29.56 -17.66 18.21
CA VAL A 170 30.57 -18.42 17.46
C VAL A 170 31.53 -17.49 16.70
N LEU A 171 31.02 -16.43 16.08
CA LEU A 171 31.84 -15.45 15.35
C LEU A 171 32.72 -14.63 16.31
N THR A 172 32.17 -14.21 17.45
CA THR A 172 32.92 -13.47 18.47
C THR A 172 34.02 -14.32 19.09
N THR A 173 33.78 -15.63 19.24
CA THR A 173 34.73 -16.58 19.84
C THR A 173 35.43 -17.49 18.82
N PHE A 174 35.53 -17.05 17.56
CA PHE A 174 36.02 -17.87 16.45
C PHE A 174 37.37 -18.54 16.73
N ARG A 175 38.34 -17.80 17.31
CA ARG A 175 39.66 -18.32 17.67
C ARG A 175 39.59 -19.50 18.64
N THR A 176 38.67 -19.45 19.61
CA THR A 176 38.44 -20.51 20.59
C THR A 176 37.81 -21.72 19.91
N VAL A 177 36.79 -21.52 19.07
CA VAL A 177 36.13 -22.60 18.33
C VAL A 177 37.11 -23.33 17.41
N THR A 178 38.03 -22.60 16.75
CA THR A 178 39.10 -23.19 15.94
C THR A 178 40.14 -23.92 16.78
N ALA A 179 40.51 -23.40 17.94
CA ALA A 179 41.50 -24.02 18.83
C ALA A 179 41.03 -25.38 19.38
N PHE A 180 39.73 -25.52 19.62
CA PHE A 180 39.13 -26.79 20.07
C PHE A 180 38.59 -27.66 18.91
N ASN A 181 38.77 -27.24 17.66
CA ASN A 181 38.24 -27.92 16.46
C ASN A 181 36.72 -28.22 16.56
N ALA A 182 35.97 -27.34 17.23
CA ALA A 182 34.56 -27.52 17.59
C ALA A 182 33.57 -27.02 16.50
N GLN A 183 34.08 -26.70 15.31
CA GLN A 183 33.31 -26.10 14.21
C GLN A 183 32.09 -26.94 13.81
N ASN A 184 32.26 -28.27 13.68
CA ASN A 184 31.17 -29.18 13.33
C ASN A 184 30.07 -29.22 14.42
N SER A 185 30.46 -29.15 15.69
CA SER A 185 29.50 -29.14 16.80
C SER A 185 28.66 -27.86 16.78
N GLU A 186 29.30 -26.70 16.63
CA GLU A 186 28.61 -25.41 16.54
C GLU A 186 27.76 -25.28 15.27
N GLN A 187 28.19 -25.86 14.15
CA GLN A 187 27.40 -25.94 12.92
C GLN A 187 26.11 -26.74 13.14
N THR A 188 26.17 -27.89 13.82
CA THR A 188 24.95 -28.68 14.13
C THR A 188 24.04 -27.95 15.12
N ARG A 189 24.61 -27.22 16.10
CA ARG A 189 23.86 -26.35 17.01
C ARG A 189 23.10 -25.28 16.26
N TYR A 190 23.75 -24.57 15.35
CA TYR A 190 23.12 -23.57 14.48
C TYR A 190 22.03 -24.19 13.58
N ALA A 191 22.33 -25.31 12.91
CA ALA A 191 21.39 -26.00 12.04
C ALA A 191 20.12 -26.44 12.79
N SER A 192 20.24 -26.89 14.04
CA SER A 192 19.09 -27.25 14.87
C SER A 192 18.16 -26.07 15.16
N LYS A 193 18.72 -24.88 15.44
CA LYS A 193 17.97 -23.65 15.68
C LYS A 193 17.32 -23.14 14.39
N LEU A 194 18.02 -23.25 13.27
CA LEU A 194 17.51 -22.87 11.96
C LEU A 194 16.33 -23.76 11.52
N LYS A 195 16.40 -25.07 11.77
CA LYS A 195 15.30 -26.00 11.47
C LYS A 195 14.02 -25.70 12.26
N ASN A 196 14.14 -25.12 13.45
CA ASN A 196 12.98 -24.67 14.20
C ASN A 196 12.41 -23.37 13.58
N ASN A 197 13.29 -22.45 13.17
CA ASN A 197 12.90 -21.22 12.49
C ASN A 197 12.15 -21.47 11.17
N THR A 198 12.60 -22.42 10.34
CA THR A 198 11.95 -22.72 9.05
C THR A 198 10.49 -23.15 9.19
N LYS A 199 10.12 -23.85 10.28
CA LYS A 199 8.72 -24.20 10.57
C LYS A 199 7.88 -22.96 10.87
N TYR A 200 8.41 -21.99 11.63
CA TYR A 200 7.73 -20.73 11.90
C TYR A 200 7.60 -19.87 10.64
N ALA A 201 8.66 -19.81 9.83
CA ALA A 201 8.66 -19.11 8.54
C ALA A 201 7.59 -19.68 7.58
N LEU A 202 7.49 -21.01 7.46
CA LEU A 202 6.45 -21.66 6.66
C LEU A 202 5.04 -21.35 7.19
N ARG A 203 4.84 -21.41 8.51
CA ARG A 203 3.54 -21.08 9.12
C ARG A 203 3.15 -19.62 8.91
N LYS A 204 4.11 -18.70 9.02
CA LYS A 204 3.91 -17.28 8.72
C LYS A 204 3.58 -17.07 7.26
N GLY A 205 4.34 -17.67 6.34
CA GLY A 205 4.08 -17.58 4.90
C GLY A 205 2.67 -18.06 4.55
N PHE A 206 2.23 -19.17 5.15
CA PHE A 206 0.87 -19.67 4.99
C PHE A 206 -0.18 -18.70 5.55
N MET A 207 -0.01 -18.22 6.78
CA MET A 207 -0.94 -17.26 7.38
C MET A 207 -1.02 -15.93 6.62
N TYR A 208 0.12 -15.44 6.13
CA TYR A 208 0.18 -14.24 5.30
C TYR A 208 -0.52 -14.48 3.94
N GLY A 209 -0.32 -15.64 3.33
CA GLY A 209 -1.06 -16.04 2.13
C GLY A 209 -2.57 -16.08 2.36
N CYS A 210 -3.03 -16.66 3.47
CA CYS A 210 -4.43 -16.63 3.86
C CYS A 210 -4.93 -15.19 4.10
N TYR A 211 -4.11 -14.33 4.70
CA TYR A 211 -4.42 -12.91 4.91
C TYR A 211 -4.70 -12.18 3.61
N VAL A 212 -3.75 -12.22 2.67
CA VAL A 212 -3.91 -11.56 1.37
C VAL A 212 -5.10 -12.15 0.58
N GLY A 213 -5.28 -13.48 0.63
CA GLY A 213 -6.39 -14.15 -0.06
C GLY A 213 -7.76 -13.72 0.46
N ILE A 214 -7.94 -13.69 1.79
CA ILE A 214 -9.20 -13.29 2.42
C ILE A 214 -9.52 -11.82 2.13
N LEU A 215 -8.53 -10.92 2.25
CA LEU A 215 -8.71 -9.50 1.90
C LEU A 215 -9.14 -9.30 0.44
N SER A 216 -8.53 -10.06 -0.48
CA SER A 216 -8.87 -9.98 -1.90
C SER A 216 -10.31 -10.44 -2.17
N ILE A 217 -10.74 -11.55 -1.54
CA ILE A 217 -12.11 -12.05 -1.67
C ILE A 217 -13.13 -11.02 -1.17
N PHE A 218 -12.89 -10.43 0.01
CA PHE A 218 -13.78 -9.40 0.55
C PHE A 218 -13.84 -8.15 -0.33
N THR A 219 -12.72 -7.70 -0.89
CA THR A 219 -12.68 -6.58 -1.83
C THR A 219 -13.54 -6.84 -3.07
N TYR A 220 -13.38 -8.00 -3.70
CA TYR A 220 -14.18 -8.33 -4.89
C TYR A 220 -15.65 -8.50 -4.54
N TRP A 221 -15.96 -9.02 -3.35
CA TRP A 221 -17.32 -9.14 -2.85
C TRP A 221 -17.98 -7.77 -2.64
N THR A 222 -17.33 -6.81 -1.97
CA THR A 222 -17.89 -5.47 -1.74
C THR A 222 -18.03 -4.71 -3.05
N THR A 223 -17.06 -4.86 -3.96
CA THR A 223 -17.15 -4.30 -5.32
C THR A 223 -18.34 -4.87 -6.10
N ALA A 224 -18.56 -6.19 -6.05
CA ALA A 224 -19.71 -6.82 -6.71
C ALA A 224 -21.05 -6.37 -6.10
N LEU A 225 -21.14 -6.25 -4.77
CA LEU A 225 -22.32 -5.73 -4.10
C LEU A 225 -22.59 -4.25 -4.47
N GLY A 226 -21.56 -3.42 -4.56
CA GLY A 226 -21.66 -2.04 -4.99
C GLY A 226 -22.25 -1.90 -6.39
N PHE A 227 -21.80 -2.75 -7.33
CA PHE A 227 -22.38 -2.78 -8.68
C PHE A 227 -23.83 -3.28 -8.70
N LEU A 228 -24.16 -4.35 -7.96
CA LEU A 228 -25.53 -4.84 -7.87
C LEU A 228 -26.48 -3.80 -7.28
N ALA A 229 -26.06 -3.10 -6.23
CA ALA A 229 -26.81 -2.01 -5.62
C ALA A 229 -26.98 -0.83 -6.60
N GLY A 230 -25.94 -0.47 -7.35
CA GLY A 230 -26.00 0.56 -8.38
C GLY A 230 -27.00 0.23 -9.50
N ILE A 231 -26.97 -0.99 -10.03
CA ILE A 231 -27.91 -1.47 -11.06
C ILE A 231 -29.35 -1.49 -10.51
N TRP A 232 -29.53 -1.90 -9.25
CA TRP A 232 -30.84 -1.90 -8.60
C TRP A 232 -31.39 -0.48 -8.41
N LEU A 233 -30.56 0.49 -8.03
CA LEU A 233 -30.93 1.90 -7.96
C LEU A 233 -31.30 2.48 -9.33
N GLN A 234 -30.58 2.07 -10.37
CA GLN A 234 -30.84 2.51 -11.74
C GLN A 234 -32.18 1.96 -12.28
N THR A 235 -32.48 0.69 -12.02
CA THR A 235 -33.71 0.03 -12.49
C THR A 235 -34.97 0.47 -11.74
N THR A 236 -34.84 0.91 -10.49
CA THR A 236 -35.96 1.45 -9.69
C THR A 236 -36.35 2.89 -10.05
N GLY A 237 -35.55 3.58 -10.88
CA GLY A 237 -35.88 4.90 -11.41
C GLY A 237 -35.83 6.04 -10.38
N LEU A 238 -35.26 5.81 -9.19
CA LEU A 238 -35.21 6.78 -8.10
C LEU A 238 -34.18 7.90 -8.37
N HIS A 239 -33.14 7.63 -9.17
CA HIS A 239 -32.09 8.58 -9.58
C HIS A 239 -31.78 8.47 -11.09
N PRO A 240 -32.50 9.17 -11.98
CA PRO A 240 -32.35 9.05 -13.43
C PRO A 240 -31.08 9.71 -14.00
N THR A 241 -30.32 10.45 -13.20
CA THR A 241 -29.06 11.11 -13.61
C THR A 241 -27.81 10.24 -13.43
N LEU A 242 -27.96 9.03 -12.86
CA LEU A 242 -26.83 8.18 -12.53
C LEU A 242 -26.44 7.31 -13.72
N ASP A 243 -25.45 7.76 -14.48
CA ASP A 243 -24.83 6.97 -15.54
C ASP A 243 -23.98 5.83 -14.95
N ILE A 244 -23.83 4.76 -15.73
CA ILE A 244 -22.98 3.59 -15.38
C ILE A 244 -21.56 4.03 -15.04
N SER A 245 -21.04 5.06 -15.71
CA SER A 245 -19.71 5.62 -15.45
C SER A 245 -19.59 6.21 -14.05
N GLN A 246 -20.63 6.88 -13.54
CA GLN A 246 -20.63 7.44 -12.20
C GLN A 246 -20.71 6.35 -11.13
N ILE A 247 -21.49 5.29 -11.37
CA ILE A 247 -21.54 4.11 -10.48
C ILE A 247 -20.14 3.49 -10.37
N VAL A 248 -19.46 3.28 -11.49
CA VAL A 248 -18.09 2.73 -11.51
C VAL A 248 -17.14 3.62 -10.73
N VAL A 249 -17.17 4.94 -10.93
CA VAL A 249 -16.31 5.89 -10.22
C VAL A 249 -16.57 5.86 -8.72
N VAL A 250 -17.83 5.87 -8.27
CA VAL A 250 -18.18 5.82 -6.83
C VAL A 250 -17.67 4.53 -6.19
N VAL A 251 -18.02 3.39 -6.77
CA VAL A 251 -17.66 2.08 -6.21
C VAL A 251 -16.14 1.92 -6.17
N THR A 252 -15.43 2.27 -7.24
CA THR A 252 -13.97 2.13 -7.28
C THR A 252 -13.26 3.09 -6.31
N LEU A 253 -13.66 4.36 -6.23
CA LEU A 253 -13.04 5.33 -5.31
C LEU A 253 -13.22 4.94 -3.84
N VAL A 254 -14.41 4.47 -3.46
CA VAL A 254 -14.68 4.04 -2.09
C VAL A 254 -13.88 2.78 -1.74
N THR A 255 -13.88 1.76 -2.61
CA THR A 255 -13.14 0.52 -2.39
C THR A 255 -11.63 0.75 -2.29
N GLU A 256 -11.04 1.50 -3.24
CA GLU A 256 -9.60 1.81 -3.23
C GLU A 256 -9.22 2.66 -2.00
N GLY A 257 -10.09 3.59 -1.58
CA GLY A 257 -9.87 4.38 -0.37
C GLY A 257 -9.75 3.50 0.88
N ILE A 258 -10.61 2.49 0.99
CA ILE A 258 -10.60 1.55 2.12
C ILE A 258 -9.38 0.63 2.08
N GLN A 259 -8.96 0.20 0.89
CA GLN A 259 -7.72 -0.56 0.73
C GLN A 259 -6.49 0.23 1.19
N PHE A 260 -6.41 1.52 0.86
CA PHE A 260 -5.33 2.40 1.33
C PHE A 260 -5.28 2.46 2.87
N LEU A 261 -6.44 2.53 3.55
CA LEU A 261 -6.50 2.44 5.01
C LEU A 261 -6.01 1.09 5.52
N GLY A 262 -6.32 0.00 4.80
CA GLY A 262 -5.83 -1.35 5.11
C GLY A 262 -4.31 -1.51 4.97
N TYR A 263 -3.71 -0.92 3.94
CA TYR A 263 -2.25 -0.94 3.72
C TYR A 263 -1.46 -0.12 4.75
N LEU A 264 -2.09 0.88 5.35
CA LEU A 264 -1.49 1.72 6.39
C LEU A 264 -1.60 1.10 7.79
N ALA A 265 -2.39 0.04 7.95
CA ALA A 265 -2.45 -0.70 9.20
C ALA A 265 -1.15 -1.49 9.43
N PRO A 266 -0.55 -1.42 10.63
CA PRO A 266 0.74 -2.05 10.94
C PRO A 266 0.71 -3.58 10.96
#